data_AF-A0A3Q0T9X6-F1
#
_entry.id   AF-A0A3Q0T9X6-F1
#
_cell.length_a   1.000
_cell.length_b   1.000
_cell.length_c   1.000
_cell.angle_alpha   90.00
_cell.angle_beta   90.00
_cell.angle_gamma   90.00
#
_symmetry.space_group_name_H-M   'P 1'
#
loop_
_entity.id
_entity.type
_entity.pdbx_description
1 polymer ?
#
loop_
_entity_poly.entity_id
_entity_poly.type
_entity_poly.pdbx_seq_one_letter_code
_entity_poly.pdbx_strand_id
1 'polypeptide(L)'
;MLNHHCRRNPELHEELQIQAAVAAGDVCTVRRMLEQGYSPKIRDANGWTLLHFSAAKGKERCVRVFLEHGGQPRTLQDLCRIKIRHCIGLQNLKFLEDLPLAKVMKDYLKHKFDAL
;
A
#
# COMPACT_ATOMS: atom_id res chain seq x y z
N MET A 1 -19.87 0.18 -10.29
CA MET A 1 -20.00 -1.29 -10.15
C MET A 1 -18.68 -1.83 -9.62
N LEU A 2 -18.53 -1.98 -8.30
CA LEU A 2 -17.34 -2.53 -7.67
C LEU A 2 -17.65 -3.98 -7.26
N ASN A 3 -17.54 -4.89 -8.22
CA ASN A 3 -17.51 -6.32 -7.95
C ASN A 3 -16.08 -6.79 -8.21
N HIS A 4 -15.46 -7.42 -7.21
CA HIS A 4 -15.21 -8.86 -7.27
C HIS A 4 -14.49 -9.33 -5.99
N HIS A 5 -15.21 -10.18 -5.26
CA HIS A 5 -14.72 -11.15 -4.26
C HIS A 5 -14.26 -10.64 -2.90
N CYS A 6 -15.26 -10.24 -2.11
CA CYS A 6 -15.22 -10.31 -0.64
C CYS A 6 -15.16 -11.80 -0.22
N ARG A 7 -13.95 -12.39 -0.18
CA ARG A 7 -13.70 -13.55 0.68
C ARG A 7 -13.78 -13.04 2.10
N ARG A 8 -14.61 -13.67 2.94
CA ARG A 8 -14.71 -13.46 4.39
C ARG A 8 -13.30 -13.62 5.00
N ASN A 9 -12.53 -12.53 5.07
CA ASN A 9 -11.18 -12.50 5.64
C ASN A 9 -11.23 -11.59 6.88
N PRO A 10 -10.93 -12.11 8.09
CA PRO A 10 -10.85 -11.31 9.32
C PRO A 10 -9.91 -10.10 9.19
N GLU A 11 -8.83 -10.24 8.42
CA GLU A 11 -7.82 -9.20 8.16
C GLU A 11 -8.37 -7.95 7.46
N LEU A 12 -9.39 -8.08 6.60
CA LEU A 12 -10.03 -6.93 5.95
C LEU A 12 -10.79 -6.06 6.95
N HIS A 13 -11.27 -6.65 8.05
CA HIS A 13 -11.98 -5.91 9.08
C HIS A 13 -11.02 -5.05 9.90
N GLU A 14 -9.86 -5.60 10.24
CA GLU A 14 -8.79 -4.90 10.95
C GLU A 14 -8.19 -3.78 10.09
N GLU A 15 -7.94 -4.04 8.80
CA GLU A 15 -7.45 -3.01 7.86
C GLU A 15 -8.45 -1.85 7.72
N LEU A 16 -9.74 -2.13 7.55
CA LEU A 16 -10.76 -1.10 7.44
C LEU A 16 -10.89 -0.31 8.76
N GLN A 17 -10.80 -0.99 9.90
CA GLN A 17 -10.90 -0.38 11.22
C GLN A 17 -9.72 0.57 11.49
N ILE A 18 -8.49 0.16 11.19
CA ILE A 18 -7.33 1.04 11.40
C ILE A 18 -7.33 2.21 10.40
N GLN A 19 -7.78 2.00 9.16
CA GLN A 19 -7.96 3.09 8.18
C GLN A 19 -9.00 4.12 8.67
N ALA A 20 -10.12 3.67 9.24
CA ALA A 20 -11.12 4.55 9.83
C ALA A 20 -10.56 5.33 11.04
N ALA A 21 -9.79 4.66 11.92
CA ALA A 21 -9.13 5.31 13.05
C ALA A 21 -8.13 6.39 12.57
N VAL A 22 -7.35 6.10 11.53
CA VAL A 22 -6.45 7.08 10.89
C VAL A 22 -7.23 8.24 10.29
N ALA A 23 -8.34 7.98 9.57
CA ALA A 23 -9.17 9.03 9.00
C ALA A 23 -9.77 9.96 10.07
N ALA A 24 -10.19 9.39 11.21
CA ALA A 24 -10.62 10.15 12.39
C ALA A 24 -9.45 10.90 13.05
N GLY A 25 -8.23 10.36 12.98
CA GLY A 25 -7.07 10.84 13.73
C GLY A 25 -7.02 10.29 15.16
N ASP A 26 -7.69 9.16 15.40
CA ASP A 26 -7.68 8.46 16.68
C ASP A 26 -6.38 7.69 16.86
N VAL A 27 -5.40 8.37 17.44
CA VAL A 27 -4.07 7.83 17.71
C VAL A 27 -4.12 6.70 18.73
N CYS A 28 -5.07 6.72 19.67
CA CYS A 28 -5.17 5.72 20.73
C CYS A 28 -5.57 4.36 20.13
N THR A 29 -6.57 4.35 19.25
CA THR A 29 -6.97 3.12 18.55
C THR A 29 -5.86 2.63 17.63
N VAL A 30 -5.19 3.52 16.89
CA VAL A 30 -4.05 3.14 16.04
C VAL A 30 -2.93 2.49 16.85
N ARG A 31 -2.52 3.09 17.97
CA ARG A 31 -1.46 2.54 18.83
C ARG A 31 -1.84 1.16 19.37
N ARG A 32 -3.07 1.02 19.90
CA ARG A 32 -3.55 -0.25 20.42
C ARG A 32 -3.52 -1.37 19.38
N MET A 33 -3.91 -1.09 18.13
CA MET A 33 -3.88 -2.09 17.06
C MET A 33 -2.44 -2.48 16.69
N LEU A 34 -1.51 -1.52 16.66
CA LEU A 34 -0.09 -1.82 16.44
C LEU A 34 0.51 -2.65 17.59
N GLU A 35 0.14 -2.37 18.84
CA GLU A 35 0.54 -3.16 20.02
C GLU A 35 -0.06 -4.57 20.01
N GLN A 36 -1.23 -4.75 19.40
CA GLN A 36 -1.86 -6.07 19.18
C GLN A 36 -1.18 -6.89 18.08
N GLY A 37 -0.12 -6.38 17.44
CA GLY A 37 0.65 -7.09 16.43
C GLY A 37 0.27 -6.72 14.99
N TYR A 38 -0.58 -5.72 14.77
CA TYR A 38 -0.89 -5.26 13.42
C TYR A 38 0.37 -4.72 12.73
N SER A 39 0.69 -5.23 11.54
CA SER A 39 1.88 -4.81 10.80
C SER A 39 1.64 -3.49 10.07
N PRO A 40 2.40 -2.40 10.36
CA PRO A 40 2.25 -1.13 9.64
C PRO A 40 2.84 -1.16 8.22
N LYS A 41 3.47 -2.28 7.83
CA LYS A 41 4.12 -2.46 6.51
C LYS A 41 3.16 -3.00 5.45
N ILE A 42 1.96 -3.42 5.84
CA ILE A 42 0.95 -3.94 4.92
C ILE A 42 0.68 -2.91 3.83
N ARG A 43 0.65 -3.40 2.59
CA ARG A 43 0.42 -2.63 1.38
C ARG A 43 -0.89 -3.05 0.74
N ASP A 44 -1.74 -2.09 0.38
CA ASP A 44 -2.95 -2.35 -0.39
C ASP A 44 -2.64 -2.76 -1.85
N ALA A 45 -3.67 -3.03 -2.64
CA ALA A 45 -3.55 -3.36 -4.07
C ALA A 45 -2.85 -2.27 -4.91
N ASN A 46 -2.81 -1.03 -4.44
CA ASN A 46 -2.13 0.12 -5.05
C ASN A 46 -0.72 0.36 -4.43
N GLY A 47 -0.27 -0.52 -3.55
CA GLY A 47 0.98 -0.40 -2.81
C GLY A 47 0.96 0.68 -1.73
N TRP A 48 -0.20 1.20 -1.33
CA TRP A 48 -0.35 2.15 -0.24
C TRP A 48 -0.22 1.46 1.09
N THR A 49 0.63 2.01 1.96
CA THR A 49 0.70 1.65 3.38
C THR A 49 -0.13 2.62 4.21
N LEU A 50 -0.36 2.30 5.49
CA LEU A 50 -1.01 3.20 6.45
C LEU A 50 -0.29 4.54 6.61
N LEU A 51 1.02 4.56 6.40
CA LEU A 51 1.81 5.79 6.39
C LEU A 51 1.37 6.72 5.23
N HIS A 52 1.07 6.16 4.05
CA HIS A 52 0.56 6.93 2.92
C HIS A 52 -0.84 7.47 3.19
N PHE A 53 -1.72 6.64 3.77
CA PHE A 53 -3.07 7.05 4.15
C PHE A 53 -3.06 8.19 5.17
N SER A 54 -2.26 8.06 6.24
CA SER A 54 -2.16 9.09 7.28
C SER A 54 -1.55 10.39 6.75
N ALA A 55 -0.54 10.32 5.89
CA ALA A 55 0.04 11.48 5.23
C ALA A 55 -0.98 12.17 4.28
N ALA A 56 -1.69 11.39 3.45
CA ALA A 56 -2.71 11.92 2.55
C ALA A 56 -3.89 12.58 3.28
N LYS A 57 -4.19 12.13 4.51
CA LYS A 57 -5.22 12.73 5.38
C LYS A 57 -4.69 13.86 6.27
N GLY A 58 -3.40 14.19 6.21
CA GLY A 58 -2.78 15.25 7.04
C GLY A 58 -2.71 14.90 8.53
N LYS A 59 -2.68 13.62 8.88
CA LYS A 59 -2.74 13.13 10.27
C LYS A 59 -1.34 12.92 10.81
N GLU A 60 -0.65 14.02 11.10
CA GLU A 60 0.76 14.01 11.52
C GLU A 60 1.03 13.10 12.74
N ARG A 61 0.14 13.09 13.73
CA ARG A 61 0.30 12.23 14.92
C ARG A 61 0.25 10.75 14.56
N CYS A 62 -0.65 10.35 13.66
CA CYS A 62 -0.72 8.98 13.17
C CYS A 62 0.54 8.63 12.34
N VAL A 63 1.02 9.57 11.52
CA VAL A 63 2.29 9.40 10.77
C VAL A 63 3.45 9.10 11.71
N ARG A 64 3.60 9.87 12.81
CA ARG A 64 4.65 9.62 13.81
C ARG A 64 4.53 8.23 14.42
N VAL A 65 3.33 7.84 14.85
CA VAL A 65 3.11 6.50 15.45
C VAL A 65 3.46 5.39 14.48
N PHE A 66 3.10 5.51 13.20
CA PHE A 66 3.48 4.51 12.21
C PHE A 66 4.99 4.47 11.97
N LEU A 67 5.69 5.60 11.97
CA LEU A 67 7.15 5.64 11.86
C LEU A 67 7.83 4.99 13.07
N GLU A 68 7.34 5.27 14.29
CA GLU A 68 7.83 4.67 15.54
C GLU A 68 7.71 3.14 15.53
N HIS A 69 6.64 2.60 14.93
CA HIS A 69 6.38 1.16 14.86
C HIS A 69 6.95 0.50 13.59
N GLY A 70 7.88 1.16 12.89
CA GLY A 70 8.58 0.58 11.74
C GLY A 70 7.83 0.64 10.41
N GLY A 71 6.86 1.54 10.29
CA GLY A 71 6.22 1.90 9.02
C GLY A 71 7.24 2.54 8.07
N GLN A 72 7.33 2.01 6.85
CA GLN A 72 8.32 2.46 5.87
C GLN A 72 7.68 3.38 4.82
N PRO A 73 8.29 4.53 4.51
CA PRO A 73 7.92 5.30 3.33
C PRO A 73 8.29 4.55 2.04
N ARG A 74 7.66 4.90 0.93
CA ARG A 74 8.04 4.34 -0.38
C ARG A 74 9.48 4.69 -0.72
N THR A 75 10.15 3.73 -1.36
CA THR A 75 11.46 3.95 -1.95
C THR A 75 11.33 4.71 -3.28
N LEU A 76 12.42 5.32 -3.76
CA LEU A 76 12.44 5.93 -5.09
C LEU A 76 12.09 4.91 -6.19
N GLN A 77 12.53 3.67 -6.03
CA GLN A 77 12.18 2.57 -6.93
C GLN A 77 10.65 2.39 -6.98
N ASP A 78 9.99 2.23 -5.83
CA ASP A 78 8.53 2.12 -5.76
C ASP A 78 7.82 3.25 -6.53
N LEU A 79 8.29 4.50 -6.38
CA LEU A 79 7.74 5.66 -7.08
C LEU A 79 7.95 5.62 -8.59
N CYS A 80 9.19 5.35 -9.05
CA CYS A 80 9.51 5.21 -10.47
C CYS A 80 8.63 4.14 -11.13
N ARG A 81 8.44 3.02 -10.44
CA ARG A 81 7.61 1.91 -10.90
C ARG A 81 6.16 2.31 -11.12
N ILE A 82 5.56 2.97 -10.14
CA ILE A 82 4.18 3.45 -10.21
C ILE A 82 4.03 4.44 -11.36
N LYS A 83 4.97 5.38 -11.47
CA LYS A 83 4.94 6.41 -12.52
C LYS A 83 5.02 5.78 -13.91
N ILE A 84 5.94 4.85 -14.13
CA ILE A 84 6.07 4.13 -15.41
C ILE A 84 4.80 3.35 -15.72
N ARG A 85 4.22 2.64 -14.72
CA ARG A 85 2.96 1.90 -14.91
C ARG A 85 1.77 2.82 -15.23
N HIS A 86 1.71 4.00 -14.63
CA HIS A 86 0.70 5.03 -14.95
C HIS A 86 0.87 5.57 -16.38
N CYS A 87 2.10 5.82 -16.83
CA CYS A 87 2.36 6.31 -18.19
C CYS A 87 2.06 5.25 -19.26
N ILE A 88 2.38 3.98 -19.00
CA ILE A 88 2.13 2.87 -19.94
C ILE A 88 0.62 2.53 -19.97
N GLY A 89 -0.07 2.58 -18.83
CA GLY A 89 -1.48 2.21 -18.70
C GLY A 89 -1.68 0.70 -18.55
N LEU A 90 -2.70 0.30 -17.78
CA LEU A 90 -2.98 -1.11 -17.43
C LEU A 90 -3.15 -2.01 -18.65
N GLN A 91 -3.68 -1.49 -19.75
CA GLN A 91 -3.91 -2.26 -20.98
C GLN A 91 -2.62 -2.56 -21.73
N ASN A 92 -1.57 -1.74 -21.58
CA ASN A 92 -0.32 -1.92 -22.30
C ASN A 92 0.71 -2.75 -21.52
N LEU A 93 0.40 -3.12 -20.27
CA LEU A 93 1.24 -4.05 -19.49
C LEU A 93 1.35 -5.44 -20.14
N LYS A 94 0.38 -5.84 -20.97
CA LYS A 94 0.44 -7.11 -21.72
C LYS A 94 1.50 -7.09 -22.84
N PHE A 95 1.83 -5.92 -23.36
CA PHE A 95 2.86 -5.75 -24.40
C PHE A 95 4.26 -5.52 -23.80
N LEU A 96 4.42 -5.58 -22.46
CA LEU A 96 5.75 -5.46 -21.83
C LEU A 96 6.72 -6.56 -22.29
N GLU A 97 6.21 -7.69 -22.76
CA GLU A 97 7.02 -8.77 -23.32
C GLU A 97 7.66 -8.37 -24.65
N ASP A 98 6.98 -7.54 -25.44
CA ASP A 98 7.41 -7.10 -26.77
C ASP A 98 8.35 -5.89 -26.72
N LEU A 99 8.44 -5.19 -25.57
CA LEU A 99 9.36 -4.07 -25.44
C LEU A 99 10.83 -4.53 -25.49
N PRO A 100 11.73 -3.76 -26.14
CA PRO A 100 13.17 -4.01 -26.15
C PRO A 100 13.81 -3.57 -24.81
N LEU A 101 13.29 -4.10 -23.71
CA LEU A 101 13.77 -3.87 -22.35
C LEU A 101 14.45 -5.13 -21.81
N ALA A 102 15.44 -4.92 -20.93
CA ALA A 102 16.06 -6.01 -20.19
C ALA A 102 15.02 -6.80 -19.38
N LYS A 103 15.20 -8.12 -19.27
CA LYS A 103 14.28 -9.03 -18.54
C LYS A 103 14.03 -8.57 -17.10
N VAL A 104 15.09 -8.13 -16.40
CA VAL A 104 15.00 -7.57 -15.05
C VAL A 104 14.04 -6.38 -14.97
N MET A 105 14.04 -5.51 -15.98
CA MET A 105 13.14 -4.35 -16.03
C MET A 105 11.69 -4.77 -16.32
N LYS A 106 11.48 -5.82 -17.12
CA LYS A 106 10.15 -6.40 -17.37
C LYS A 106 9.58 -7.02 -16.08
N ASP A 107 10.39 -7.80 -15.37
CA ASP A 107 10.01 -8.43 -14.10
C ASP A 107 9.73 -7.37 -13.03
N TYR A 108 10.61 -6.36 -12.95
CA TYR A 108 10.40 -5.18 -12.12
C TYR A 108 9.08 -4.50 -12.47
N LEU A 109 8.76 -4.25 -13.74
CA LEU A 109 7.49 -3.60 -14.08
C LEU A 109 6.28 -4.52 -13.87
N LYS A 110 6.41 -5.85 -13.92
CA LYS A 110 5.31 -6.81 -13.76
C LYS A 110 4.91 -7.09 -12.31
N HIS A 111 5.87 -7.16 -11.38
CA HIS A 111 5.68 -7.58 -9.97
C HIS A 111 4.42 -6.99 -9.27
N LYS A 112 3.48 -7.77 -8.74
CA LYS A 112 2.50 -7.20 -7.77
C LYS A 112 3.19 -7.18 -6.42
N PHE A 113 3.08 -6.08 -5.66
CA PHE A 113 3.67 -6.03 -4.32
C PHE A 113 3.22 -7.28 -3.57
N ASP A 114 4.18 -8.09 -3.12
CA ASP A 114 3.89 -9.33 -2.43
C ASP A 114 3.02 -9.01 -1.21
N ALA A 115 1.78 -9.48 -1.24
CA ALA A 115 0.91 -9.51 -0.08
C ALA A 115 1.36 -10.70 0.77
N LEU A 116 2.25 -10.43 1.72
CA LEU A 116 2.56 -11.30 2.86
C LEU A 116 2.48 -10.46 4.13
#